data_AF-A0AA38ZLP2-F1
#
_entry.id   AF-A0AA38ZLP2-F1
#
_cell.length_a   1.000
_cell.length_b   1.000
_cell.length_c   1.000
_cell.angle_alpha   90.00
_cell.angle_beta   90.00
_cell.angle_gamma   90.00
#
_symmetry.space_group_name_H-M   'P 1'
#
loop_
_entity.id
_entity.type
_entity.pdbx_description
1 polymer ?
#
loop_
_entity_poly.entity_id
_entity_poly.type
_entity_poly.pdbx_seq_one_letter_code
_entity_poly.pdbx_strand_id
1 'polypeptide(L)' 'MVEWKKNECSIISNGWTDRKERTLVNVLINCSKGTMFMQSIDASLMIKTIKKMFELLDKWVEQVGEENVIQVITNNH' A
#
# COMPACT_ATOMS: atom_id res chain seq x y z
N MET A 1 19.75 4.37 3.92
CA MET A 1 19.15 5.39 3.04
C MET A 1 18.15 4.64 2.17
N VAL A 2 16.85 4.91 2.31
CA VAL A 2 15.83 4.03 1.72
C VAL A 2 15.84 4.19 0.21
N GLU A 3 16.03 3.09 -0.53
CA GLU A 3 16.54 3.08 -1.90
C GLU A 3 15.53 3.50 -2.98
N TRP A 4 14.24 3.46 -2.64
CA TRP A 4 13.10 3.94 -3.43
C TRP A 4 12.99 5.46 -3.62
N LYS A 5 13.61 6.30 -2.76
CA LYS A 5 13.51 7.78 -2.84
C LYS A 5 14.20 8.41 -4.05
N LYS A 6 14.74 7.59 -4.95
CA LYS A 6 15.44 8.01 -6.18
C LYS A 6 14.94 7.26 -7.41
N ASN A 7 14.10 6.24 -7.22
CA ASN A 7 13.61 5.41 -8.30
C ASN A 7 12.11 5.52 -8.25
N GLU A 8 11.54 6.34 -9.13
CA GLU A 8 10.11 6.34 -9.48
C GLU A 8 9.48 4.96 -9.23
N CYS A 9 8.56 4.90 -8.28
CA CYS A 9 8.04 3.64 -7.75
C CYS A 9 6.52 3.60 -7.76
N SER A 10 5.99 2.39 -7.83
CA SER A 10 4.57 2.10 -7.71
C SER A 10 4.29 1.58 -6.30
N ILE A 11 3.25 2.10 -5.65
CA ILE A 11 2.73 1.52 -4.42
C ILE A 11 1.67 0.49 -4.82
N ILE A 12 1.77 -0.72 -4.29
CA ILE A 12 0.82 -1.81 -4.57
C ILE A 12 0.17 -2.22 -3.25
N SER A 13 -1.16 -2.09 -3.20
CA SER A 13 -2.01 -2.54 -2.10
C SER A 13 -2.77 -3.79 -2.51
N ASN A 14 -2.68 -4.83 -1.68
CA ASN A 14 -3.43 -6.08 -1.88
C ASN A 14 -4.19 -6.45 -0.60
N GLY A 15 -5.51 -6.24 -0.61
CA GLY A 15 -6.42 -6.66 0.44
C GLY A 15 -6.89 -8.10 0.24
N TRP A 16 -6.93 -8.91 1.31
CA TRP A 16 -7.55 -10.23 1.30
C TRP A 16 -8.25 -10.51 2.63
N THR A 17 -9.38 -11.22 2.58
CA THR A 17 -10.15 -11.64 3.75
C THR A 17 -10.05 -13.14 3.93
N ASP A 18 -9.72 -13.57 5.14
CA ASP A 18 -9.64 -14.99 5.49
C ASP A 18 -11.02 -15.59 5.81
N ARG A 19 -11.07 -16.91 6.04
CA ARG A 19 -12.33 -17.61 6.39
C ARG A 19 -12.92 -17.23 7.75
N LYS A 20 -12.17 -16.48 8.57
CA LYS A 20 -12.61 -15.98 9.89
C LYS A 20 -13.03 -14.51 9.81
N GLU A 21 -13.27 -13.99 8.60
CA GLU A 21 -13.62 -12.60 8.33
C GLU A 21 -12.55 -11.59 8.80
N ARG A 22 -11.29 -12.04 8.91
CA ARG A 22 -10.17 -11.14 9.17
C ARG A 22 -9.65 -10.63 7.85
N THR A 23 -9.57 -9.31 7.72
CA THR A 23 -9.08 -8.68 6.51
C THR A 23 -7.68 -8.12 6.74
N LEU A 24 -6.76 -8.46 5.86
CA LEU A 24 -5.38 -7.98 5.89
C LEU A 24 -5.08 -7.25 4.59
N VAL A 25 -4.41 -6.10 4.71
CA VAL A 25 -3.91 -5.31 3.57
C VAL A 25 -2.41 -5.34 3.57
N ASN A 26 -1.83 -5.89 2.51
CA ASN A 26 -0.40 -5.86 2.28
C ASN A 26 -0.04 -4.66 1.39
N VAL A 27 1.03 -3.96 1.77
CA VAL A 27 1.57 -2.83 1.02
C VAL A 27 2.96 -3.19 0.54
N LEU A 28 3.13 -3.07 -0.76
CA LEU A 28 4.38 -3.34 -1.45
C LEU A 28 4.81 -2.08 -2.20
N ILE A 29 6.10 -1.93 -2.38
CA ILE A 29 6.70 -0.90 -3.22
C ILE A 29 7.37 -1.62 -4.37
N ASN A 30 7.08 -1.23 -5.60
CA ASN A 30 7.73 -1.76 -6.78
C ASN A 30 8.50 -0.66 -7.50
N CYS A 31 9.77 -0.90 -7.82
CA CYS A 31 10.60 0.00 -8.61
C CYS A 31 11.50 -0.80 -9.57
N SER A 32 12.33 -0.13 -10.36
CA SER A 32 13.27 -0.76 -11.30
C SER A 32 14.24 -1.75 -10.65
N LYS A 33 14.49 -1.63 -9.34
CA LYS A 33 15.36 -2.54 -8.58
C LYS A 33 14.64 -3.77 -8.03
N GLY A 34 13.31 -3.82 -8.13
CA GLY A 34 12.48 -4.91 -7.65
C GLY A 34 11.37 -4.46 -6.71
N THR A 35 10.74 -5.45 -6.08
CA THR A 35 9.61 -5.27 -5.17
C THR A 35 10.04 -5.44 -3.71
N MET A 36 9.62 -4.53 -2.84
CA MET A 36 9.87 -4.56 -1.40
C MET A 36 8.55 -4.62 -0.64
N PHE A 37 8.50 -5.45 0.39
CA PHE A 37 7.41 -5.42 1.36
C PHE A 37 7.58 -4.22 2.29
N MET A 38 6.57 -3.34 2.34
CA MET A 38 6.58 -2.20 3.24
C MET A 38 5.95 -2.56 4.59
N GLN A 39 4.69 -2.99 4.57
CA GLN A 39 3.96 -3.35 5.78
C GLN A 39 2.68 -4.15 5.48
N SER A 40 2.12 -4.76 6.52
CA SER A 40 0.80 -5.40 6.51
C SER A 40 -0.06 -4.77 7.61
N ILE A 41 -1.33 -4.50 7.31
CA ILE A 41 -2.28 -3.90 8.23
C ILE A 41 -3.44 -4.87 8.48
N ASP A 42 -3.79 -5.09 9.75
CA ASP A 42 -5.08 -5.66 10.13
C ASP A 42 -6.18 -4.62 9.87
N ALA A 43 -6.96 -4.89 8.85
CA ALA A 43 -8.01 -4.03 8.35
C ALA A 43 -9.41 -4.65 8.56
N SER A 44 -9.52 -5.70 9.39
CA SER A 44 -10.79 -6.35 9.76
C SER A 44 -11.81 -5.35 10.33
N LEU A 45 -11.34 -4.30 10.99
CA LEU A 45 -12.16 -3.21 11.55
C LEU A 45 -12.19 -1.94 10.68
N MET A 46 -11.35 -1.85 9.64
CA MET A 46 -11.13 -0.62 8.87
C MET A 46 -11.74 -0.63 7.47
N ILE A 47 -11.85 -1.79 6.81
CA ILE A 47 -12.24 -1.88 5.38
C ILE A 47 -13.71 -1.58 5.09
N LYS A 48 -14.54 -1.34 6.11
CA LYS A 48 -15.94 -0.98 5.88
C LYS A 48 -16.14 0.42 5.25
N THR A 49 -15.08 1.20 5.02
CA THR A 49 -15.21 2.50 4.33
C THR A 49 -14.04 2.78 3.42
N ILE A 50 -14.34 3.00 2.14
CA ILE A 50 -13.42 3.43 1.08
C ILE A 50 -12.52 4.59 1.55
N LYS A 51 -13.07 5.52 2.34
CA LYS A 51 -12.34 6.66 2.92
C LYS A 51 -11.10 6.27 3.73
N LYS A 52 -11.20 5.24 4.60
CA LYS A 52 -10.06 4.82 5.43
C LYS A 52 -8.94 4.20 4.61
N MET A 53 -9.28 3.49 3.52
CA MET A 53 -8.27 2.99 2.60
C MET A 53 -7.57 4.13 1.86
N PHE A 54 -8.29 5.15 1.43
CA PHE A 54 -7.67 6.35 0.85
C PHE A 54 -6.73 7.05 1.84
N GLU A 55 -7.15 7.28 3.09
CA GLU A 55 -6.29 7.88 4.12
C GLU A 55 -5.02 7.05 4.41
N LEU A 56 -5.09 5.72 4.27
CA LEU A 56 -3.92 4.84 4.41
C LEU A 56 -2.98 4.95 3.20
N LEU A 57 -3.52 4.95 1.99
CA LEU A 57 -2.74 5.11 0.76
C LEU A 57 -2.05 6.46 0.73
N ASP A 58 -2.75 7.53 1.13
CA ASP A 58 -2.24 8.89 1.20
C ASP A 58 -1.01 8.98 2.13
N LYS A 59 -1.12 8.42 3.34
CA LYS A 59 0.02 8.31 4.28
C LYS A 59 1.21 7.56 3.70
N TRP A 60 0.98 6.54 2.88
CA TRP A 60 2.09 5.81 2.24
C TRP A 60 2.74 6.64 1.15
N VAL A 61 1.95 7.33 0.33
CA VAL A 61 2.47 8.26 -0.67
C VAL A 61 3.33 9.34 0.01
N GLU A 62 2.84 9.97 1.08
CA GLU A 62 3.59 10.94 1.87
C GLU A 62 4.90 10.35 2.44
N GLN A 63 4.85 9.11 2.95
CA GLN A 63 6.02 8.43 3.49
C GLN A 63 7.09 8.13 2.43
N VAL A 64 6.67 7.80 1.20
CA VAL A 64 7.56 7.60 0.05
C VAL A 64 8.10 8.94 -0.47
N GLY A 65 7.27 9.98 -0.42
CA GLY A 65 7.41 11.24 -1.14
C GLY A 65 6.62 11.20 -2.44
N GLU A 66 5.67 12.11 -2.62
CA GLU A 66 4.81 12.21 -3.81
C GLU A 66 5.62 12.26 -5.11
N GLU A 67 6.76 12.94 -5.10
CA GLU A 67 7.66 13.07 -6.24
C GLU A 67 8.29 11.74 -6.70
N ASN A 68 8.26 10.73 -5.82
CA ASN A 68 8.82 9.40 -6.08
C ASN A 68 7.73 8.38 -6.45
N VAL A 69 6.45 8.72 -6.37
CA VAL A 69 5.34 7.81 -6.64
C VAL A 69 4.75 8.09 -8.02
N ILE A 70 4.90 7.14 -8.94
CA ILE A 70 4.33 7.26 -10.29
C ILE A 70 2.89 6.76 -10.37
N GLN A 71 2.50 5.82 -9.50
CA GLN A 71 1.15 5.28 -9.45
C GLN A 71 0.89 4.52 -8.16
N VAL A 72 -0.41 4.38 -7.84
CA VAL A 72 -0.92 3.53 -6.78
C VAL A 72 -1.82 2.47 -7.41
N ILE A 73 -1.50 1.20 -7.18
CA ILE A 73 -2.24 0.04 -7.66
C ILE A 73 -2.94 -0.59 -6.47
N THR A 74 -4.26 -0.69 -6.52
CA THR A 74 -5.06 -1.35 -5.47
C THR A 74 -6.01 -2.36 -6.11
N ASN A 75 -6.27 -3.47 -5.42
CA ASN A 75 -7.39 -4.34 -5.81
C ASN A 75 -8.73 -3.69 -5.42
N ASN A 76 -9.80 -4.06 -6.13
CA ASN A 76 -11.16 -3.56 -5.91
C ASN A 76 -11.91 -4.40 -4.86
N HIS A 77 -11.24 -4.71 -3.75
CA HIS A 77 -11.75 -5.66 -2.77
C HIS A 77 -12.74 -5.04 -1.78
#